data_AF-A0A9R1NED7-F1
#
_entry.id   AF-A0A9R1NED7-F1
#
_cell.length_a   1.000
_cell.length_b   1.000
_cell.length_c   1.000
_cell.angle_alpha   90.00
_cell.angle_beta   90.00
_cell.angle_gamma   90.00
#
_symmetry.space_group_name_H-M   'P 1'
#
loop_
_entity.id
_entity.type
_entity.pdbx_description
1 polymer ?
#
loop_
_entity_poly.entity_id
_entity_poly.type
_entity_poly.pdbx_seq_one_letter_code
_entity_poly.pdbx_strand_id
1 'polypeptide(L)'
;MPKSRKRTPRKPKAPVVPAPPRRPPPRMEYRARSDEAWYGARLVVQDGSLRVMFEDFLEDADEWYHPDAPELASPRAVDALRARFRRSCPALDDARCGDLRPGDQLCLACDMHGGEIKYYDAVLEAVEKAPHRTVDREERCACRFTVRWTEGPRRGCWDKVGVEVVCCVQESPIQDPVLTEFLDDVAKRFGDDQGKATVASQPAPSGEGESAPVSSLTYSSSSLSYSF
;
A
#
# COMPACT_ATOMS: atom_id res chain seq x y z
N MET A 1 79.41 5.75 -1.94
CA MET A 1 78.44 5.50 -0.84
C MET A 1 77.01 5.62 -1.38
N PRO A 2 76.14 4.62 -1.20
CA PRO A 2 74.73 4.71 -1.58
C PRO A 2 73.90 5.42 -0.49
N LYS A 3 72.94 6.27 -0.88
CA LYS A 3 72.02 6.94 0.05
C LYS A 3 70.81 6.05 0.34
N SER A 4 70.61 5.66 1.60
CA SER A 4 69.52 4.76 2.00
C SER A 4 68.15 5.46 1.96
N ARG A 5 67.16 4.86 1.28
CA ARG A 5 65.77 5.34 1.22
C ARG A 5 65.01 4.90 2.48
N LYS A 6 64.63 5.84 3.36
CA LYS A 6 63.72 5.57 4.48
C LYS A 6 62.36 5.10 3.95
N ARG A 7 61.88 3.94 4.40
CA ARG A 7 60.50 3.48 4.18
C ARG A 7 59.59 4.18 5.19
N THR A 8 58.48 4.76 4.73
CA THR A 8 57.43 5.29 5.62
C THR A 8 56.62 4.14 6.25
N PRO A 9 56.19 4.25 7.51
CA PRO A 9 55.37 3.24 8.15
C PRO A 9 53.95 3.25 7.57
N ARG A 10 53.42 2.07 7.21
CA ARG A 10 51.99 1.92 6.93
C ARG A 10 51.22 2.01 8.25
N LYS A 11 50.24 2.92 8.35
CA LYS A 11 49.25 2.87 9.45
C LYS A 11 48.50 1.53 9.40
N PRO A 12 48.18 0.91 10.55
CA PRO A 12 47.26 -0.23 10.57
C PRO A 12 45.91 0.16 9.95
N LYS A 13 45.29 -0.76 9.20
CA LYS A 13 43.84 -0.66 8.94
C LYS A 13 43.13 -0.95 10.26
N ALA A 14 42.13 -0.13 10.61
CA ALA A 14 41.20 -0.49 11.67
C ALA A 14 40.45 -1.79 11.30
N PRO A 15 40.12 -2.66 12.27
CA PRO A 15 39.26 -3.80 12.00
C PRO A 15 37.89 -3.29 11.55
N VAL A 16 37.38 -3.83 10.45
CA VAL A 16 35.99 -3.60 10.05
C VAL A 16 35.11 -4.37 11.03
N VAL A 17 34.40 -3.64 11.89
CA VAL A 17 33.37 -4.25 12.73
C VAL A 17 32.29 -4.77 11.79
N PRO A 18 31.92 -6.08 11.85
CA PRO A 18 30.83 -6.58 11.03
C PRO A 18 29.55 -5.83 11.40
N ALA A 19 28.78 -5.41 10.40
CA ALA A 19 27.47 -4.81 10.64
C ALA A 19 26.60 -5.76 11.49
N PRO A 20 25.77 -5.24 12.41
CA PRO A 20 24.86 -6.07 13.19
C PRO A 20 24.01 -6.93 12.24
N PRO A 21 23.63 -8.16 12.63
CA PRO A 21 22.80 -9.01 11.80
C PRO A 21 21.51 -8.26 11.46
N ARG A 22 21.28 -8.01 10.17
CA ARG A 22 20.06 -7.33 9.71
C ARG A 22 18.86 -8.12 10.24
N ARG A 23 17.89 -7.41 10.84
CA ARG A 23 16.60 -8.01 11.21
C ARG A 23 16.06 -8.73 9.96
N PRO A 24 15.48 -9.95 10.10
CA PRO A 24 14.73 -10.54 9.00
C PRO A 24 13.71 -9.52 8.48
N PRO A 25 13.51 -9.39 7.16
CA PRO A 25 12.51 -8.46 6.63
C PRO A 25 11.13 -8.81 7.20
N PRO A 26 10.28 -7.80 7.44
CA PRO A 26 8.96 -8.02 8.00
C PRO A 26 8.14 -8.95 7.09
N ARG A 27 7.26 -9.77 7.67
CA ARG A 27 6.43 -10.70 6.86
C ARG A 27 5.29 -9.99 6.14
N MET A 28 4.82 -8.90 6.73
CA MET A 28 3.72 -8.07 6.29
C MET A 28 4.13 -6.61 6.40
N GLU A 29 3.68 -5.80 5.45
CA GLU A 29 3.71 -4.34 5.56
C GLU A 29 2.28 -3.82 5.75
N TYR A 30 2.15 -2.80 6.59
CA TYR A 30 0.91 -2.09 6.89
C TYR A 30 1.04 -0.60 6.52
N ARG A 31 0.00 -0.02 5.94
CA ARG A 31 -0.08 1.41 5.61
C ARG A 31 -0.81 2.17 6.73
N ALA A 32 -0.07 2.94 7.52
CA ALA A 32 -0.60 3.63 8.71
C ALA A 32 -1.70 4.65 8.38
N ARG A 33 -2.69 4.81 9.26
CA ARG A 33 -3.72 5.87 9.15
C ARG A 33 -3.17 7.26 9.46
N SER A 34 -2.04 7.35 10.17
CA SER A 34 -1.46 8.62 10.64
C SER A 34 -0.78 9.45 9.55
N ASP A 35 -0.14 8.79 8.59
CA ASP A 35 0.69 9.46 7.56
C ASP A 35 0.67 8.78 6.18
N GLU A 36 -0.10 7.70 6.01
CA GLU A 36 -0.18 6.84 4.81
C GLU A 36 1.17 6.23 4.37
N ALA A 37 2.17 6.15 5.26
CA ALA A 37 3.42 5.45 4.99
C ALA A 37 3.31 3.94 5.29
N TRP A 38 4.12 3.15 4.60
CA TRP A 38 4.25 1.71 4.81
C TRP A 38 5.32 1.38 5.85
N TYR A 39 4.96 0.49 6.77
CA TYR A 39 5.83 0.00 7.85
C TYR A 39 5.75 -1.52 7.97
N GLY A 40 6.83 -2.16 8.42
CA GLY A 40 6.79 -3.57 8.81
C GLY A 40 5.87 -3.79 10.01
N ALA A 41 4.96 -4.76 9.93
CA ALA A 41 3.95 -4.98 10.96
C ALA A 41 3.68 -6.45 11.31
N ARG A 42 3.12 -6.66 12.50
CA ARG A 42 2.51 -7.92 12.97
C ARG A 42 1.06 -7.69 13.36
N LEU A 43 0.26 -8.75 13.37
CA LEU A 43 -1.13 -8.72 13.79
C LEU A 43 -1.40 -9.67 14.95
N VAL A 44 -2.24 -9.23 15.87
CA VAL A 44 -2.92 -10.08 16.86
C VAL A 44 -4.37 -9.63 16.98
N VAL A 45 -5.29 -10.55 17.28
CA VAL A 45 -6.60 -10.18 17.82
C VAL A 45 -6.47 -10.18 19.34
N GLN A 46 -6.79 -9.04 19.97
CA GLN A 46 -6.78 -8.86 21.41
C GLN A 46 -8.11 -8.23 21.83
N ASP A 47 -8.77 -8.81 22.84
CA ASP A 47 -10.05 -8.32 23.39
C ASP A 47 -11.13 -8.08 22.31
N GLY A 48 -11.16 -8.94 21.29
CA GLY A 48 -12.08 -8.87 20.15
C GLY A 48 -11.73 -7.84 19.07
N SER A 49 -10.68 -7.03 19.27
CA SER A 49 -10.19 -6.02 18.32
C SER A 49 -8.94 -6.50 17.59
N LEU A 50 -8.76 -6.09 16.33
CA LEU A 50 -7.50 -6.29 15.62
C LEU A 50 -6.49 -5.22 16.07
N ARG A 51 -5.33 -5.67 16.56
CA ARG A 51 -4.19 -4.83 16.94
C ARG A 51 -3.10 -4.98 15.88
N VAL A 52 -2.67 -3.86 15.32
CA VAL A 52 -1.56 -3.75 14.38
C VAL A 52 -0.32 -3.28 15.14
N MET A 53 0.66 -4.16 15.25
CA MET A 53 1.91 -3.91 15.97
C MET A 53 3.02 -3.55 14.99
N PHE A 54 3.61 -2.37 15.13
CA PHE A 54 4.71 -1.92 14.26
C PHE A 54 6.05 -2.56 14.68
N GLU A 55 6.81 -3.14 13.75
CA GLU A 55 7.97 -3.98 14.12
C GLU A 55 9.11 -3.22 14.82
N ASP A 56 9.33 -1.95 14.47
CA ASP A 56 10.45 -1.11 14.91
C ASP A 56 10.04 0.03 15.88
N PHE A 57 8.78 0.05 16.34
CA PHE A 57 8.23 1.07 17.25
C PHE A 57 7.81 0.45 18.60
N LEU A 58 7.29 1.29 19.50
CA LEU A 58 6.75 0.89 20.81
C LEU A 58 5.21 0.78 20.78
N GLU A 59 4.65 0.10 21.78
CA GLU A 59 3.21 -0.24 21.84
C GLU A 59 2.26 0.97 21.89
N ASP A 60 2.76 2.17 22.19
CA ASP A 60 2.01 3.43 22.14
C ASP A 60 1.80 3.96 20.71
N ALA A 61 2.50 3.41 19.72
CA ALA A 61 2.26 3.64 18.30
C ALA A 61 1.25 2.65 17.67
N ASP A 62 0.90 1.55 18.35
CA ASP A 62 0.08 0.47 17.78
C ASP A 62 -1.31 0.94 17.37
N GLU A 63 -1.76 0.49 16.20
CA GLU A 63 -3.06 0.85 15.65
C GLU A 63 -4.13 -0.21 15.96
N TRP A 64 -5.32 0.24 16.39
CA TRP A 64 -6.41 -0.64 16.81
C TRP A 64 -7.64 -0.51 15.91
N TYR A 65 -8.35 -1.62 15.73
CA TYR A 65 -9.60 -1.72 14.99
C TYR A 65 -10.63 -2.54 15.78
N HIS A 66 -11.61 -1.85 16.37
CA HIS A 66 -12.77 -2.48 16.98
C HIS A 66 -13.75 -2.94 15.88
N PRO A 67 -14.35 -4.15 15.94
CA PRO A 67 -15.19 -4.68 14.86
C PRO A 67 -16.52 -3.92 14.65
N ASP A 68 -16.87 -3.01 15.56
CA ASP A 68 -18.02 -2.10 15.49
C ASP A 68 -17.64 -0.65 15.07
N ALA A 69 -16.38 -0.41 14.69
CA ALA A 69 -15.89 0.93 14.34
C ALA A 69 -16.42 1.40 12.97
N PRO A 70 -16.55 2.73 12.73
CA PRO A 70 -16.99 3.28 11.44
C PRO A 70 -16.15 2.81 10.24
N GLU A 71 -14.85 2.61 10.43
CA GLU A 71 -13.91 2.08 9.41
C GLU A 71 -14.17 0.60 9.05
N LEU A 72 -15.10 -0.05 9.73
CA LEU A 72 -15.53 -1.42 9.50
C LEU A 72 -17.05 -1.55 9.30
N ALA A 73 -17.79 -0.44 9.22
CA ALA A 73 -19.26 -0.42 9.14
C ALA A 73 -19.86 -0.76 7.75
N SER A 74 -19.06 -1.23 6.79
CA SER A 74 -19.57 -1.75 5.50
C SER A 74 -18.56 -2.68 4.81
N PRO A 75 -18.99 -3.55 3.86
CA PRO A 75 -18.07 -4.39 3.09
C PRO A 75 -16.94 -3.62 2.40
N ARG A 76 -17.24 -2.43 1.84
CA ARG A 76 -16.22 -1.56 1.21
C ARG A 76 -15.18 -1.03 2.22
N ALA A 77 -15.55 -0.91 3.49
CA ALA A 77 -14.65 -0.49 4.56
C ALA A 77 -13.77 -1.66 5.03
N VAL A 78 -14.31 -2.88 5.09
CA VAL A 78 -13.55 -4.13 5.26
C VAL A 78 -12.52 -4.30 4.12
N ASP A 79 -12.92 -4.07 2.86
CA ASP A 79 -12.01 -4.07 1.71
C ASP A 79 -10.92 -3.00 1.81
N ALA A 80 -11.28 -1.79 2.24
CA ALA A 80 -10.33 -0.69 2.43
C ALA A 80 -9.33 -0.96 3.57
N LEU A 81 -9.75 -1.65 4.64
CA LEU A 81 -8.82 -2.13 5.66
C LEU A 81 -7.92 -3.26 5.12
N ARG A 82 -8.47 -4.22 4.38
CA ARG A 82 -7.67 -5.30 3.75
C ARG A 82 -6.60 -4.73 2.82
N ALA A 83 -6.92 -3.65 2.09
CA ALA A 83 -5.99 -2.96 1.19
C ALA A 83 -4.85 -2.20 1.91
N ARG A 84 -4.93 -1.95 3.21
CA ARG A 84 -3.81 -1.41 4.01
C ARG A 84 -2.75 -2.46 4.36
N PHE A 85 -2.94 -3.74 4.01
CA PHE A 85 -1.98 -4.80 4.30
C PHE A 85 -1.44 -5.46 3.04
N ARG A 86 -0.13 -5.67 2.97
CA ARG A 86 0.54 -6.37 1.85
C ARG A 86 1.68 -7.26 2.33
N ARG A 87 2.19 -8.10 1.43
CA ARG A 87 3.48 -8.80 1.63
C ARG A 87 4.61 -7.79 1.56
N SER A 88 5.69 -8.00 2.32
CA SER A 88 6.81 -7.05 2.28
C SER A 88 7.41 -6.92 0.87
N CYS A 89 7.69 -5.68 0.49
CA CYS A 89 8.16 -5.29 -0.83
C CYS A 89 9.69 -5.32 -0.84
N PRO A 90 10.34 -6.31 -1.49
CA PRO A 90 11.79 -6.33 -1.57
C PRO A 90 12.29 -5.12 -2.37
N ALA A 91 13.45 -4.58 -1.97
CA ALA A 91 14.20 -3.63 -2.77
C ALA A 91 14.45 -4.22 -4.18
N LEU A 92 14.38 -3.36 -5.20
CA LEU A 92 14.64 -3.73 -6.58
C LEU A 92 16.11 -4.16 -6.73
N ASP A 93 16.32 -5.38 -7.19
CA ASP A 93 17.65 -5.90 -7.53
C ASP A 93 18.14 -5.22 -8.83
N ASP A 94 19.39 -4.74 -8.84
CA ASP A 94 20.03 -4.08 -9.98
C ASP A 94 19.96 -4.89 -11.28
N ALA A 95 20.09 -6.22 -11.23
CA ALA A 95 19.96 -7.08 -12.40
C ALA A 95 18.49 -7.26 -12.84
N ARG A 96 17.53 -7.09 -11.92
CA ARG A 96 16.08 -7.16 -12.19
C ARG A 96 15.44 -5.83 -12.57
N CYS A 97 16.19 -4.73 -12.60
CA CYS A 97 15.69 -3.43 -13.06
C CYS A 97 15.10 -3.48 -14.50
N GLY A 98 15.48 -4.47 -15.30
CA GLY A 98 14.93 -4.74 -16.62
C GLY A 98 13.51 -5.33 -16.65
N ASP A 99 12.99 -5.80 -15.51
CA ASP A 99 11.64 -6.37 -15.40
C ASP A 99 10.54 -5.30 -15.46
N LEU A 100 10.81 -4.10 -14.92
CA LEU A 100 9.81 -3.05 -14.69
C LEU A 100 9.23 -2.43 -15.98
N ARG A 101 7.95 -2.04 -15.93
CA ARG A 101 7.16 -1.46 -17.03
C ARG A 101 6.40 -0.21 -16.58
N PRO A 102 6.17 0.77 -17.48
CA PRO A 102 5.21 1.85 -17.22
C PRO A 102 3.83 1.27 -16.86
N GLY A 103 3.24 1.75 -15.77
CA GLY A 103 2.03 1.22 -15.15
C GLY A 103 2.28 0.44 -13.85
N ASP A 104 3.48 -0.09 -13.62
CA ASP A 104 3.81 -0.86 -12.41
C ASP A 104 3.60 -0.04 -11.12
N GLN A 105 3.06 -0.69 -10.09
CA GLN A 105 3.03 -0.15 -8.72
C GLN A 105 4.38 -0.36 -8.05
N LEU A 106 5.00 0.73 -7.60
CA LEU A 106 6.25 0.74 -6.87
C LEU A 106 6.03 1.32 -5.48
N CYS A 107 6.78 0.83 -4.49
CA CYS A 107 6.93 1.54 -3.22
C CYS A 107 8.30 2.20 -3.19
N LEU A 108 8.36 3.46 -2.78
CA LEU A 108 9.56 4.30 -2.86
C LEU A 108 9.96 4.82 -1.49
N ALA A 109 11.24 4.75 -1.18
CA ALA A 109 11.82 5.46 -0.05
C ALA A 109 11.82 6.98 -0.33
N CYS A 110 11.19 7.74 0.56
CA CYS A 110 11.13 9.18 0.56
C CYS A 110 11.92 9.74 1.75
N ASP A 111 12.88 10.62 1.46
CA ASP A 111 13.59 11.43 2.45
C ASP A 111 12.63 12.47 3.04
N MET A 112 12.47 12.44 4.36
CA MET A 112 11.60 13.30 5.16
C MET A 112 12.43 14.28 6.00
N HIS A 113 11.86 15.46 6.29
CA HIS A 113 12.59 16.51 6.99
C HIS A 113 13.10 16.04 8.37
N GLY A 114 14.43 15.96 8.51
CA GLY A 114 15.10 15.38 9.68
C GLY A 114 15.98 14.18 9.36
N GLY A 115 15.93 13.65 8.13
CA GLY A 115 16.66 12.44 7.71
C GLY A 115 15.95 11.13 8.09
N GLU A 116 14.67 11.22 8.43
CA GLU A 116 13.78 10.06 8.51
C GLU A 116 13.46 9.56 7.09
N ILE A 117 13.36 8.26 6.89
CA ILE A 117 12.99 7.65 5.60
C ILE A 117 11.63 6.98 5.77
N LYS A 118 10.65 7.38 4.95
CA LYS A 118 9.31 6.77 4.90
C LYS A 118 9.04 6.17 3.53
N TYR A 119 8.16 5.17 3.50
CA TYR A 119 7.87 4.39 2.28
C TYR A 119 6.46 4.70 1.79
N TYR A 120 6.33 5.18 0.55
CA TYR A 120 5.05 5.56 -0.06
C TYR A 120 4.88 4.94 -1.44
N ASP A 121 3.65 4.79 -1.90
CA ASP A 121 3.37 4.22 -3.21
C ASP A 121 3.49 5.26 -4.34
N ALA A 122 3.89 4.77 -5.51
CA ALA A 122 3.99 5.51 -6.76
C ALA A 122 3.73 4.59 -7.95
N VAL A 123 3.28 5.16 -9.06
CA VAL A 123 3.22 4.48 -10.35
C VAL A 123 4.47 4.80 -11.15
N LEU A 124 5.03 3.79 -11.82
CA LEU A 124 6.10 3.96 -12.79
C LEU A 124 5.55 4.56 -14.10
N GLU A 125 6.04 5.71 -14.51
CA GLU A 125 5.60 6.43 -15.72
C GLU A 125 6.59 6.23 -16.89
N ALA A 126 7.91 6.17 -16.63
CA ALA A 126 8.92 5.88 -17.65
C ALA A 126 10.22 5.28 -17.09
N VAL A 127 10.96 4.56 -17.94
CA VAL A 127 12.28 3.96 -17.60
C VAL A 127 13.36 4.47 -18.55
N GLU A 128 14.30 5.25 -18.02
CA GLU A 128 15.51 5.67 -18.73
C GLU A 128 16.62 4.62 -18.50
N LYS A 129 16.76 3.71 -19.46
CA LYS A 129 17.76 2.63 -19.40
C LYS A 129 19.17 3.17 -19.64
N ALA A 130 20.11 2.74 -18.80
CA ALA A 130 21.53 3.08 -18.91
C ALA A 130 22.40 1.80 -18.84
N PRO A 131 23.64 1.80 -19.36
CA PRO A 131 24.52 0.65 -19.25
C PRO A 131 24.88 0.34 -17.79
N HIS A 132 24.58 -0.88 -17.35
CA HIS A 132 24.96 -1.38 -16.02
C HIS A 132 26.48 -1.59 -15.93
N ARG A 133 27.01 -1.59 -14.71
CA ARG A 133 28.45 -1.72 -14.44
C ARG A 133 28.70 -2.77 -13.38
N THR A 134 29.55 -3.75 -13.67
CA THR A 134 30.03 -4.67 -12.64
C THR A 134 31.10 -3.98 -11.78
N VAL A 135 30.90 -3.93 -10.47
CA VAL A 135 31.86 -3.40 -9.48
C VAL A 135 32.03 -4.45 -8.39
N ASP A 136 33.27 -4.86 -8.11
CA ASP A 136 33.60 -5.88 -7.10
C ASP A 136 32.89 -7.25 -7.28
N ARG A 137 32.45 -7.53 -8.53
CA ARG A 137 31.61 -8.67 -9.00
C ARG A 137 30.10 -8.53 -8.80
N GLU A 138 29.64 -7.46 -8.16
CA GLU A 138 28.22 -7.10 -8.07
C GLU A 138 27.82 -6.26 -9.29
N GLU A 139 26.61 -6.45 -9.82
CA GLU A 139 26.06 -5.59 -10.86
C GLU A 139 25.53 -4.29 -10.23
N ARG A 140 25.78 -3.14 -10.89
CA ARG A 140 25.25 -1.84 -10.48
C ARG A 140 24.48 -1.19 -11.61
N CYS A 141 23.20 -0.99 -11.37
CA CYS A 141 22.25 -0.35 -12.25
C CYS A 141 22.46 1.17 -12.24
N ALA A 142 22.50 1.76 -13.43
CA ALA A 142 22.58 3.20 -13.63
C ALA A 142 21.28 3.78 -14.21
N CYS A 143 20.24 2.96 -14.38
CA CYS A 143 18.94 3.38 -14.92
C CYS A 143 18.28 4.40 -13.98
N ARG A 144 17.38 5.21 -14.54
CA ARG A 144 16.55 6.15 -13.79
C ARG A 144 15.07 5.88 -14.10
N PHE A 145 14.23 6.06 -13.10
CA PHE A 145 12.81 5.73 -13.15
C PHE A 145 12.02 7.01 -12.91
N THR A 146 11.25 7.43 -13.92
CA THR A 146 10.33 8.56 -13.79
C THR A 146 9.04 8.02 -13.19
N VAL A 147 8.67 8.54 -12.03
CA VAL A 147 7.60 8.01 -11.18
C VAL A 147 6.63 9.12 -10.79
N ARG A 148 5.37 8.76 -10.52
CA ARG A 148 4.36 9.67 -9.98
C ARG A 148 3.79 9.10 -8.69
N TRP A 149 4.00 9.81 -7.59
CA TRP A 149 3.55 9.41 -6.27
C TRP A 149 2.01 9.30 -6.23
N THR A 150 1.48 8.19 -5.75
CA THR A 150 0.03 7.96 -5.58
C THR A 150 -0.46 8.32 -4.18
N GLU A 151 0.44 8.27 -3.19
CA GLU A 151 0.15 8.52 -1.77
C GLU A 151 1.23 9.40 -1.12
N GLY A 152 1.05 9.72 0.17
CA GLY A 152 2.03 10.46 0.97
C GLY A 152 2.16 11.96 0.64
N PRO A 153 3.17 12.65 1.20
CA PRO A 153 3.32 14.11 1.10
C PRO A 153 3.70 14.62 -0.30
N ARG A 154 4.14 13.73 -1.20
CA ARG A 154 4.47 14.04 -2.60
C ARG A 154 3.35 13.67 -3.59
N ARG A 155 2.19 13.23 -3.10
CA ARG A 155 1.07 12.71 -3.93
C ARG A 155 0.75 13.60 -5.13
N GLY A 156 0.77 13.01 -6.33
CA GLY A 156 0.53 13.69 -7.61
C GLY A 156 1.76 14.38 -8.22
N CYS A 157 2.82 14.63 -7.45
CA CYS A 157 4.09 15.08 -7.99
C CYS A 157 4.78 13.98 -8.80
N TRP A 158 5.66 14.42 -9.70
CA TRP A 158 6.53 13.56 -10.51
C TRP A 158 7.95 13.66 -9.97
N ASP A 159 8.69 12.54 -10.00
CA ASP A 159 10.07 12.46 -9.51
C ASP A 159 10.93 11.57 -10.43
N LYS A 160 12.25 11.64 -10.30
CA LYS A 160 13.19 10.80 -11.06
C LYS A 160 14.15 10.09 -10.12
N VAL A 161 13.81 8.86 -9.78
CA VAL A 161 14.52 8.03 -8.80
C VAL A 161 15.46 7.02 -9.45
N GLY A 162 16.27 6.36 -8.63
CA GLY A 162 17.12 5.24 -9.03
C GLY A 162 16.70 3.92 -8.39
N VAL A 163 17.42 2.85 -8.73
CA VAL A 163 17.23 1.51 -8.12
C VAL A 163 17.32 1.58 -6.59
N GLU A 164 18.20 2.44 -6.08
CA GLU A 164 18.59 2.56 -4.67
C GLU A 164 17.45 2.93 -3.69
N VAL A 165 16.30 3.37 -4.20
CA VAL A 165 15.12 3.74 -3.39
C VAL A 165 13.83 3.02 -3.83
N VAL A 166 13.89 2.11 -4.81
CA VAL A 166 12.71 1.42 -5.36
C VAL A 166 12.53 0.06 -4.69
N CYS A 167 11.31 -0.22 -4.24
CA CYS A 167 10.86 -1.54 -3.76
C CYS A 167 9.71 -2.05 -4.64
N CYS A 168 9.73 -3.32 -4.99
CA CYS A 168 8.73 -3.94 -5.87
C CYS A 168 7.50 -4.37 -5.08
N VAL A 169 6.33 -3.80 -5.39
CA VAL A 169 5.05 -4.24 -4.82
C VAL A 169 4.67 -5.61 -5.40
N GLN A 170 4.25 -6.55 -4.55
CA GLN A 170 3.67 -7.82 -5.00
C GLN A 170 2.15 -7.67 -5.11
N GLU A 171 1.59 -7.86 -6.30
CA GLU A 171 0.13 -7.87 -6.54
C GLU A 171 -0.60 -9.04 -5.86
N SER A 172 0.14 -10.04 -5.37
CA SER A 172 -0.43 -11.17 -4.63
C SER A 172 -0.99 -10.70 -3.28
N PRO A 173 -2.28 -10.95 -2.99
CA PRO A 173 -2.86 -10.62 -1.68
C PRO A 173 -2.05 -11.20 -0.52
N ILE A 174 -2.01 -10.45 0.57
CA ILE A 174 -1.43 -10.95 1.82
C ILE A 174 -2.26 -12.14 2.33
N GLN A 175 -1.56 -13.21 2.70
CA GLN A 175 -2.16 -14.43 3.23
C GLN A 175 -1.74 -14.55 4.68
N ASP A 176 -2.49 -13.86 5.54
CA ASP A 176 -2.35 -13.91 6.98
C ASP A 176 -3.64 -14.46 7.61
N PRO A 177 -3.56 -15.50 8.47
CA PRO A 177 -4.75 -16.08 9.11
C PRO A 177 -5.47 -15.11 10.03
N VAL A 178 -4.74 -14.31 10.84
CA VAL A 178 -5.31 -13.40 11.84
C VAL A 178 -6.10 -12.28 11.15
N LEU A 179 -5.53 -11.71 10.08
CA LEU A 179 -6.22 -10.72 9.25
C LEU A 179 -7.46 -11.32 8.58
N THR A 180 -7.35 -12.53 8.04
CA THR A 180 -8.45 -13.17 7.32
C THR A 180 -9.60 -13.52 8.25
N GLU A 181 -9.32 -14.18 9.38
CA GLU A 181 -10.32 -14.55 10.38
C GLU A 181 -11.08 -13.34 10.92
N PHE A 182 -10.37 -12.27 11.31
CA PHE A 182 -10.97 -11.03 11.80
C PHE A 182 -11.85 -10.34 10.73
N LEU A 183 -11.35 -10.16 9.51
CA LEU A 183 -12.12 -9.49 8.45
C LEU A 183 -13.33 -10.32 8.02
N ASP A 184 -13.23 -11.64 8.01
CA ASP A 184 -14.33 -12.54 7.66
C ASP A 184 -15.40 -12.56 8.77
N ASP A 185 -15.01 -12.48 10.05
CA ASP A 185 -15.94 -12.33 11.18
C ASP A 185 -16.66 -10.98 11.20
N VAL A 186 -16.00 -9.90 10.80
CA VAL A 186 -16.66 -8.61 10.55
C VAL A 186 -17.60 -8.72 9.34
N ALA A 187 -17.17 -9.35 8.25
CA ALA A 187 -17.96 -9.45 7.01
C ALA A 187 -19.26 -10.25 7.16
N LYS A 188 -19.27 -11.32 7.98
CA LYS A 188 -20.48 -12.14 8.26
C LYS A 188 -21.66 -11.31 8.75
N ARG A 189 -21.39 -10.23 9.51
CA ARG A 189 -22.40 -9.32 10.06
C ARG A 189 -23.29 -8.66 9.00
N PHE A 190 -22.79 -8.50 7.77
CA PHE A 190 -23.57 -7.95 6.65
C PHE A 190 -24.42 -8.99 5.90
N GLY A 191 -24.24 -10.28 6.19
CA GLY A 191 -25.00 -11.38 5.56
C GLY A 191 -26.33 -11.66 6.27
N ASP A 192 -26.34 -11.63 7.60
CA ASP A 192 -27.48 -12.09 8.42
C ASP A 192 -28.73 -11.20 8.28
N ASP A 193 -28.57 -9.90 7.98
CA ASP A 193 -29.67 -8.94 7.85
C ASP A 193 -30.65 -9.25 6.70
N GLN A 194 -30.23 -10.02 5.69
CA GLN A 194 -31.13 -10.41 4.58
C GLN A 194 -32.13 -11.52 4.98
N GLY A 195 -31.93 -12.18 6.12
CA GLY A 195 -32.72 -13.35 6.53
C GLY A 195 -34.13 -13.07 7.06
N LYS A 196 -34.56 -11.81 7.20
CA LYS A 196 -35.75 -11.45 8.00
C LYS A 196 -36.87 -10.72 7.24
N ALA A 197 -36.99 -10.97 5.93
CA ALA A 197 -38.15 -10.54 5.14
C ALA A 197 -39.43 -11.30 5.56
N THR A 198 -40.46 -10.56 5.96
CA THR A 198 -41.67 -11.06 6.64
C THR A 198 -42.48 -12.08 5.81
N VAL A 199 -42.71 -13.27 6.37
CA VAL A 199 -43.80 -14.16 5.90
C VAL A 199 -45.13 -13.60 6.41
N ALA A 200 -45.82 -12.86 5.54
CA ALA A 200 -47.18 -12.37 5.76
C ALA A 200 -48.11 -12.88 4.66
N SER A 201 -48.66 -14.08 4.85
CA SER A 201 -49.57 -14.71 3.88
C SER A 201 -51.01 -14.26 4.07
N GLN A 202 -51.61 -13.62 3.06
CA GLN A 202 -53.06 -13.63 2.84
C GLN A 202 -53.39 -13.44 1.34
N PRO A 203 -54.42 -14.11 0.80
CA PRO A 203 -54.74 -14.08 -0.62
C PRO A 203 -55.68 -12.92 -0.99
N ALA A 204 -55.57 -12.44 -2.23
CA ALA A 204 -56.50 -11.45 -2.80
C ALA A 204 -57.69 -12.12 -3.51
N PRO A 205 -58.91 -11.57 -3.40
CA PRO A 205 -60.00 -11.86 -4.34
C PRO A 205 -59.90 -10.97 -5.59
N SER A 206 -60.32 -11.52 -6.72
CA SER A 206 -60.41 -10.86 -8.03
C SER A 206 -61.45 -9.73 -8.09
N GLY A 207 -61.19 -8.69 -8.88
CA GLY A 207 -62.16 -7.68 -9.30
C GLY A 207 -61.76 -7.05 -10.62
N GLU A 208 -62.59 -7.20 -11.65
CA GLU A 208 -62.35 -6.69 -13.01
C GLU A 208 -62.92 -5.26 -13.16
N GLY A 209 -62.27 -4.42 -13.98
CA GLY A 209 -62.70 -3.03 -14.19
C GLY A 209 -61.97 -2.36 -15.35
N GLU A 210 -62.71 -2.01 -16.41
CA GLU A 210 -62.19 -1.50 -17.68
C GLU A 210 -62.34 0.04 -17.81
N SER A 211 -61.63 0.62 -18.79
CA SER A 211 -61.79 1.97 -19.37
C SER A 211 -60.83 3.08 -18.92
N ALA A 212 -59.96 3.47 -19.85
CA ALA A 212 -59.50 4.85 -20.10
C ALA A 212 -60.23 5.38 -21.36
N PRO A 213 -59.94 6.57 -21.96
CA PRO A 213 -59.11 7.70 -21.54
C PRO A 213 -60.03 8.95 -21.29
N VAL A 214 -59.77 10.25 -21.51
CA VAL A 214 -58.72 11.05 -22.18
C VAL A 214 -58.64 12.45 -21.53
N SER A 215 -57.44 13.04 -21.40
CA SER A 215 -57.19 14.48 -21.71
C SER A 215 -55.70 14.84 -21.66
N SER A 216 -55.26 15.62 -22.65
CA SER A 216 -53.91 16.16 -22.77
C SER A 216 -53.86 17.63 -22.36
N LEU A 217 -52.75 18.06 -21.75
CA LEU A 217 -52.25 19.43 -21.87
C LEU A 217 -50.74 19.43 -22.03
N THR A 218 -50.27 20.22 -22.98
CA THR A 218 -48.85 20.43 -23.30
C THR A 218 -48.31 21.64 -22.53
N TYR A 219 -47.07 21.56 -22.05
CA TYR A 219 -46.27 22.75 -21.81
C TYR A 219 -44.81 22.53 -22.24
N SER A 220 -44.16 23.60 -22.70
CA SER A 220 -42.87 23.54 -23.40
C SER A 220 -41.69 23.91 -22.51
N SER A 221 -40.58 23.20 -22.75
CA SER A 221 -39.20 23.68 -22.84
C SER A 221 -38.75 24.91 -22.02
N SER A 222 -37.68 24.73 -21.25
CA SER A 222 -36.47 25.54 -21.48
C SER A 222 -35.22 24.81 -21.00
N SER A 223 -34.14 24.91 -21.79
CA SER A 223 -32.81 24.42 -21.44
C SER A 223 -32.02 25.53 -20.75
N LEU A 224 -31.23 25.20 -19.74
CA LEU A 224 -30.15 26.07 -19.25
C LEU A 224 -28.86 25.28 -19.15
N SER A 225 -27.92 25.58 -20.04
CA SER A 225 -26.50 25.27 -19.87
C SER A 225 -25.86 26.37 -19.03
N TYR A 226 -24.90 26.00 -18.18
CA TYR A 226 -23.91 26.93 -17.67
C TYR A 226 -22.55 26.23 -17.59
N SER A 227 -21.50 26.98 -17.88
CA SER A 227 -20.12 26.52 -17.81
C SER A 227 -19.28 27.64 -17.20
N PHE A 228 -18.41 27.27 -16.25
CA PHE A 228 -17.26 28.02 -15.80
C PHE A 228 -16.25 27.03 -15.21
#